data_AF-A0A2V7HJ59-F1
#
_entry.id   AF-A0A2V7HJ59-F1
#
_cell.length_a   1.000
_cell.length_b   1.000
_cell.length_c   1.000
_cell.angle_alpha   90.00
_cell.angle_beta   90.00
_cell.angle_gamma   90.00
#
_symmetry.space_group_name_H-M   'P 1'
#
loop_
_entity.id
_entity.type
_entity.pdbx_description
1 polymer ?
#
loop_
_entity_poly.entity_id
_entity_poly.type
_entity_poly.pdbx_seq_one_letter_code
_entity_poly.pdbx_strand_id
1 'polypeptide(L)'
;MRSKASFRGHPNHPALIPFPLAFLTGAFLFDLVGVVINRPALWTTGAYLIVVGVITGVFAAIPGLIDFLYTVPPNSSGKARALKHASAMVSALILFTIAKWLRGDVTNQPGLPVLVLEAIGAASLTIGGWLGGVLVSRNQVSIDHRYAGAGKWKEENVDKPASGQPVVVGIDGLETNQMKLVHVAGKRLVVARMDKGWAAFDDRCTHKGGSLADGAMICGSVQCPWHGSQFDVATGSVKSGPARESIKTYRAEPSGHQLKVWL
;
A
#
# COMPACT_ATOMS: atom_id res chain seq x y z
N MET A 1 -3.68 4.69 1.66
CA MET A 1 -4.27 3.52 0.98
C MET A 1 -3.94 2.26 1.76
N ARG A 2 -4.96 1.66 2.37
CA ARG A 2 -4.81 0.54 3.30
C ARG A 2 -4.39 -0.77 2.62
N SER A 3 -3.38 -1.43 3.20
CA SER A 3 -2.92 -2.76 2.80
C SER A 3 -4.00 -3.83 3.00
N LYS A 4 -4.32 -4.59 1.96
CA LYS A 4 -5.18 -5.77 2.04
C LYS A 4 -4.45 -6.97 2.66
N ALA A 5 -3.12 -6.96 2.68
CA ALA A 5 -2.29 -7.91 3.44
C ALA A 5 -1.85 -7.33 4.80
N SER A 6 -2.80 -7.14 5.72
CA SER A 6 -2.55 -6.50 7.02
C SER A 6 -3.07 -7.32 8.21
N PHE A 7 -2.37 -7.26 9.35
CA PHE A 7 -2.76 -7.88 10.62
C PHE A 7 -3.06 -6.81 11.68
N ARG A 8 -4.27 -6.83 12.25
CA ARG A 8 -4.78 -5.81 13.19
C ARG A 8 -4.66 -4.35 12.70
N GLY A 9 -4.53 -4.14 11.39
CA GLY A 9 -4.32 -2.84 10.76
C GLY A 9 -2.86 -2.47 10.45
N HIS A 10 -1.88 -3.26 10.90
CA HIS A 10 -0.48 -3.11 10.52
C HIS A 10 -0.24 -3.82 9.17
N PRO A 11 0.39 -3.15 8.17
CA PRO A 11 0.64 -3.76 6.86
C PRO A 11 1.80 -4.77 6.93
N ASN A 12 1.58 -6.00 6.48
CA ASN A 12 2.54 -7.09 6.69
C ASN A 12 3.80 -6.94 5.84
N HIS A 13 3.71 -6.40 4.62
CA HIS A 13 4.87 -6.25 3.74
C HIS A 13 5.92 -5.25 4.31
N PRO A 14 5.57 -4.01 4.69
CA PRO A 14 6.49 -3.10 5.40
C PRO A 14 7.08 -3.65 6.70
N ALA A 15 6.37 -4.55 7.40
CA ALA A 15 6.88 -5.20 8.61
C ALA A 15 7.91 -6.32 8.32
N LEU A 16 7.87 -6.93 7.13
CA LEU A 16 8.75 -8.04 6.75
C LEU A 16 9.96 -7.62 5.91
N ILE A 17 9.91 -6.52 5.15
CA ILE A 17 11.05 -6.07 4.33
C ILE A 17 12.37 -5.72 5.07
N PRO A 18 12.41 -5.40 6.38
CA PRO A 18 13.69 -5.15 7.06
C PRO A 18 14.61 -6.38 7.08
N PHE A 19 14.06 -7.59 7.20
CA PHE A 19 14.83 -8.83 7.31
C PHE A 19 15.63 -9.15 6.03
N PRO A 20 15.03 -9.31 4.83
CA PRO A 20 15.80 -9.60 3.62
C PRO A 20 16.74 -8.46 3.23
N LEU A 21 16.35 -7.20 3.46
CA LEU A 21 17.21 -6.05 3.17
C LEU A 21 18.47 -6.06 4.05
N ALA A 22 18.33 -6.27 5.36
CA ALA A 22 19.46 -6.36 6.28
C ALA A 22 20.32 -7.59 6.01
N PHE A 23 19.72 -8.77 5.81
CA PHE A 23 20.47 -10.01 5.61
C PHE A 23 21.20 -10.05 4.27
N LEU A 24 20.58 -9.67 3.15
CA LEU A 24 21.24 -9.72 1.84
C LEU A 24 22.26 -8.59 1.65
N THR A 25 22.01 -7.39 2.19
CA THR A 25 23.03 -6.33 2.21
C THR A 25 24.18 -6.70 3.14
N GLY A 26 23.88 -7.32 4.28
CA GLY A 26 24.86 -7.87 5.20
C GLY A 26 25.73 -8.94 4.54
N ALA A 27 25.12 -9.89 3.80
CA ALA A 27 25.84 -10.97 3.12
C ALA A 27 26.98 -10.45 2.25
N PHE A 28 26.68 -9.52 1.33
CA PHE A 28 27.67 -8.90 0.46
C PHE A 28 28.80 -8.20 1.25
N LEU A 29 28.47 -7.49 2.33
CA LEU A 29 29.47 -6.81 3.16
C LEU A 29 30.35 -7.81 3.94
N PHE A 30 29.76 -8.88 4.48
CA PHE A 30 30.47 -9.93 5.21
C PHE A 30 31.39 -10.76 4.29
N ASP A 31 30.94 -11.08 3.08
CA ASP A 31 31.74 -11.76 2.06
C ASP A 31 32.88 -10.87 1.55
N LEU A 32 32.59 -9.61 1.17
CA LEU A 32 33.59 -8.65 0.70
C LEU A 32 34.66 -8.37 1.76
N VAL A 33 34.27 -8.00 2.98
CA VAL A 33 35.23 -7.75 4.08
C VAL A 33 35.97 -9.03 4.42
N GLY A 34 35.28 -10.17 4.48
CA GLY A 34 35.88 -11.48 4.74
C GLY A 34 37.02 -11.80 3.79
N VAL A 35 36.83 -11.59 2.48
CA VAL A 35 37.89 -11.76 1.48
C VAL A 35 39.03 -10.75 1.67
N VAL A 36 38.71 -9.46 1.85
CA VAL A 36 39.71 -8.39 1.98
C VAL A 36 40.63 -8.56 3.19
N ILE A 37 40.10 -9.00 4.34
CA ILE A 37 40.91 -9.22 5.56
C ILE A 37 41.25 -10.70 5.82
N ASN A 38 40.99 -11.58 4.84
CA ASN A 38 41.20 -13.04 4.89
C ASN A 38 40.67 -13.70 6.19
N ARG A 39 39.38 -13.54 6.49
CA ARG A 39 38.72 -14.10 7.68
C ARG A 39 37.56 -15.04 7.31
N PRO A 40 37.78 -16.38 7.33
CA PRO A 40 36.77 -17.35 6.92
C PRO A 40 35.43 -17.29 7.65
N ALA A 41 35.45 -16.90 8.94
CA ALA A 41 34.24 -16.73 9.72
C ALA A 41 33.29 -15.69 9.10
N LEU A 42 33.81 -14.60 8.52
CA LEU A 42 32.99 -13.53 7.95
C LEU A 42 32.25 -13.99 6.69
N TRP A 43 32.94 -14.59 5.72
CA TRP A 43 32.24 -15.11 4.54
C TRP A 43 31.33 -16.30 4.88
N THR A 44 31.67 -17.11 5.90
CA THR A 44 30.75 -18.15 6.38
C THR A 44 29.46 -17.54 6.95
N THR A 45 29.55 -16.44 7.71
CA THR A 45 28.37 -15.64 8.11
C THR A 45 27.62 -15.12 6.88
N GLY A 46 28.32 -14.58 5.89
CA GLY A 46 27.72 -14.11 4.63
C GLY A 46 26.91 -15.19 3.92
N ALA A 47 27.43 -16.41 3.78
CA ALA A 47 26.73 -17.53 3.17
C ALA A 47 25.38 -17.87 3.85
N TYR A 48 25.36 -17.88 5.19
CA TYR A 48 24.13 -18.09 5.95
C TYR A 48 23.16 -16.91 5.81
N LEU A 49 23.67 -15.68 5.79
CA LEU A 49 22.88 -14.47 5.55
C LEU A 49 22.19 -14.47 4.18
N ILE A 50 22.82 -15.02 3.13
CA ILE A 50 22.14 -15.21 1.84
C ILE A 50 20.94 -16.15 1.99
N VAL A 51 21.11 -17.30 2.66
CA VAL A 51 20.05 -18.30 2.82
C VAL A 51 18.85 -17.72 3.59
N VAL A 52 19.05 -17.10 4.75
CA VAL A 52 17.95 -16.49 5.51
C VAL A 52 17.39 -15.23 4.82
N GLY A 53 18.21 -14.49 4.08
CA GLY A 53 17.79 -13.34 3.29
C GLY A 53 16.89 -13.71 2.11
N VAL A 54 17.19 -14.79 1.38
CA VAL A 54 16.33 -15.31 0.31
C VAL A 54 15.01 -15.84 0.88
N ILE A 55 15.06 -16.63 1.97
CA ILE A 55 13.86 -17.16 2.64
C ILE A 55 12.94 -16.02 3.11
N THR A 56 13.47 -15.07 3.87
CA THR A 56 12.68 -13.91 4.35
C THR A 56 12.23 -12.99 3.22
N GLY A 57 12.98 -12.94 2.11
CA GLY A 57 12.62 -12.22 0.89
C GLY A 57 11.37 -12.82 0.21
N VAL A 58 11.30 -14.15 0.10
CA VAL A 58 10.11 -14.85 -0.39
C VAL A 58 8.91 -14.61 0.53
N PHE A 59 9.09 -14.70 1.86
CA PHE A 59 8.01 -14.38 2.81
C PHE A 59 7.54 -12.93 2.72
N ALA A 60 8.45 -11.96 2.51
CA ALA A 60 8.08 -10.56 2.30
C ALA A 60 7.40 -10.30 0.95
N ALA A 61 7.74 -11.08 -0.10
CA ALA A 61 7.16 -10.95 -1.43
C ALA A 61 5.67 -11.33 -1.48
N ILE A 62 5.22 -12.29 -0.67
CA ILE A 62 3.81 -12.74 -0.63
C ILE A 62 2.83 -11.58 -0.31
N PRO A 63 2.92 -10.86 0.82
CA PRO A 63 2.04 -9.72 1.08
C PRO A 63 2.30 -8.54 0.14
N GLY A 64 3.53 -8.41 -0.40
CA GLY A 64 3.85 -7.41 -1.43
C GLY A 64 3.10 -7.66 -2.75
N LEU A 65 2.94 -8.92 -3.15
CA LEU A 65 2.15 -9.32 -4.31
C LEU A 65 0.65 -9.11 -4.08
N ILE A 66 0.14 -9.42 -2.88
CA ILE A 66 -1.26 -9.15 -2.51
C ILE A 66 -1.54 -7.64 -2.58
N ASP A 67 -0.67 -6.80 -2.02
CA ASP A 67 -0.81 -5.35 -2.12
C ASP A 67 -0.64 -4.84 -3.56
N PHE A 68 0.30 -5.40 -4.34
CA PHE A 68 0.43 -5.07 -5.76
C PHE A 68 -0.86 -5.37 -6.53
N LEU A 69 -1.50 -6.52 -6.31
CA LEU A 69 -2.71 -6.93 -7.03
C LEU A 69 -3.95 -6.14 -6.56
N TYR A 70 -4.21 -6.09 -5.25
CA TYR A 70 -5.51 -5.67 -4.69
C TYR A 70 -5.50 -4.29 -4.00
N THR A 71 -4.33 -3.78 -3.59
CA THR A 71 -4.21 -2.46 -2.94
C THR A 71 -3.83 -1.36 -3.93
N VAL A 72 -2.92 -1.63 -4.87
CA VAL A 72 -2.42 -0.61 -5.82
C VAL A 72 -3.37 -0.45 -7.03
N PRO A 73 -3.98 0.74 -7.25
CA PRO A 73 -4.98 0.93 -8.31
C PRO A 73 -4.43 0.66 -9.72
N PRO A 74 -5.20 0.01 -10.61
CA PRO A 74 -4.81 -0.17 -12.01
C PRO A 74 -4.64 1.19 -12.73
N ASN A 75 -3.85 1.19 -13.80
CA ASN A 75 -3.59 2.35 -14.65
C ASN A 75 -3.10 3.60 -13.89
N SER A 76 -2.37 3.41 -12.80
CA SER A 76 -1.82 4.47 -11.95
C SER A 76 -0.29 4.54 -12.00
N SER A 77 0.27 5.72 -11.71
CA SER A 77 1.72 5.90 -11.51
C SER A 77 2.28 5.04 -10.37
N GLY A 78 1.44 4.73 -9.37
CA GLY A 78 1.73 3.77 -8.31
C GLY A 78 1.92 2.34 -8.85
N LYS A 79 1.03 1.86 -9.72
CA LYS A 79 1.13 0.51 -10.33
C LYS A 79 2.41 0.36 -11.15
N ALA A 80 2.73 1.36 -11.98
CA ALA A 80 3.95 1.37 -12.78
C ALA A 80 5.24 1.42 -11.93
N ARG A 81 5.21 2.16 -10.80
CA ARG A 81 6.32 2.19 -9.84
C ARG A 81 6.44 0.88 -9.05
N ALA A 82 5.31 0.28 -8.66
CA ALA A 82 5.26 -0.97 -7.93
C ALA A 82 5.79 -2.15 -8.76
N LEU A 83 5.52 -2.17 -10.08
CA LEU A 83 6.13 -3.13 -10.99
C LEU A 83 7.65 -2.98 -11.05
N LYS A 84 8.18 -1.75 -11.15
CA LYS A 84 9.63 -1.47 -11.16
C LYS A 84 10.33 -1.78 -9.84
N HIS A 85 9.64 -1.57 -8.71
CA HIS A 85 10.09 -1.99 -7.39
C HIS A 85 10.16 -3.52 -7.30
N ALA A 86 9.07 -4.21 -7.67
CA ALA A 86 8.99 -5.66 -7.62
C ALA A 86 10.02 -6.33 -8.55
N SER A 87 10.24 -5.81 -9.76
CA SER A 87 11.29 -6.34 -10.64
C SER A 87 12.68 -6.21 -10.05
N ALA A 88 13.02 -5.06 -9.43
CA ALA A 88 14.32 -4.88 -8.77
C ALA A 88 14.51 -5.83 -7.56
N MET A 89 13.46 -6.04 -6.76
CA MET A 89 13.47 -7.00 -5.64
C MET A 89 13.63 -8.44 -6.12
N VAL A 90 12.88 -8.86 -7.15
CA VAL A 90 12.97 -10.21 -7.72
C VAL A 90 14.32 -10.45 -8.38
N SER A 91 14.85 -9.48 -9.14
CA SER A 91 16.20 -9.56 -9.69
C SER A 91 17.26 -9.71 -8.60
N ALA A 92 17.17 -8.96 -7.49
CA ALA A 92 18.09 -9.13 -6.36
C ALA A 92 18.02 -10.54 -5.77
N LEU A 93 16.82 -11.07 -5.50
CA LEU A 93 16.65 -12.43 -4.96
C LEU A 93 17.21 -13.50 -5.90
N ILE A 94 17.02 -13.35 -7.22
CA ILE A 94 17.60 -14.25 -8.22
C ILE A 94 19.13 -14.17 -8.21
N LEU A 95 19.71 -12.97 -8.21
CA LEU A 95 21.17 -12.76 -8.19
C LEU A 95 21.82 -13.39 -6.95
N PHE A 96 21.26 -13.16 -5.76
CA PHE A 96 21.74 -13.78 -4.52
C PHE A 96 21.55 -15.30 -4.49
N THR A 97 20.46 -15.82 -5.08
CA THR A 97 20.26 -17.28 -5.22
C THR A 97 21.31 -17.91 -6.15
N ILE A 98 21.61 -17.28 -7.29
CA ILE A 98 22.66 -17.73 -8.21
C ILE A 98 24.05 -17.64 -7.56
N ALA A 99 24.34 -16.54 -6.83
CA ALA A 99 25.58 -16.39 -6.07
C ALA A 99 25.77 -17.53 -5.06
N LYS A 100 24.75 -17.84 -4.25
CA LYS A 100 24.77 -18.94 -3.27
C LYS A 100 24.83 -20.34 -3.91
N TRP A 101 24.33 -20.50 -5.13
CA TRP A 101 24.46 -21.75 -5.90
C TRP A 101 25.88 -21.93 -6.46
N LEU A 102 26.42 -20.91 -7.15
CA LEU A 102 27.80 -20.91 -7.68
C LEU A 102 28.86 -21.06 -6.59
N ARG A 103 28.60 -20.54 -5.40
CA ARG A 103 29.50 -20.65 -4.24
C ARG A 103 29.57 -22.06 -3.65
N GLY A 104 28.54 -22.91 -3.83
CA GLY A 104 28.51 -24.25 -3.26
C GLY A 104 28.35 -24.24 -1.74
N ASP A 105 29.32 -24.77 -1.00
CA ASP A 105 29.28 -24.86 0.47
C ASP A 105 29.33 -23.48 1.16
N VAL A 106 28.88 -23.40 2.41
CA VAL A 106 28.92 -22.16 3.21
C VAL A 106 30.34 -21.76 3.64
N THR A 107 31.26 -22.72 3.79
CA THR A 107 32.66 -22.49 4.18
C THR A 107 33.53 -22.00 3.03
N ASN A 108 33.12 -22.28 1.78
CA ASN A 108 33.82 -21.85 0.58
C ASN A 108 33.99 -20.32 0.55
N GLN A 109 35.19 -19.85 0.22
CA GLN A 109 35.45 -18.44 -0.04
C GLN A 109 34.71 -17.99 -1.32
N PRO A 110 34.03 -16.84 -1.34
CA PRO A 110 33.36 -16.34 -2.53
C PRO A 110 34.38 -15.92 -3.61
N GLY A 111 34.26 -16.52 -4.79
CA GLY A 111 35.04 -16.11 -5.97
C GLY A 111 34.53 -14.79 -6.56
N LEU A 112 35.33 -14.17 -7.43
CA LEU A 112 34.97 -12.90 -8.09
C LEU A 112 33.55 -12.89 -8.74
N PRO A 113 33.07 -13.96 -9.43
CA PRO A 113 31.71 -13.98 -9.97
C PRO A 113 30.62 -13.88 -8.90
N VAL A 114 30.84 -14.46 -7.71
CA VAL A 114 29.92 -14.42 -6.57
C VAL A 114 29.84 -12.99 -6.05
N LEU A 115 30.99 -12.37 -5.75
CA LEU A 115 31.06 -10.98 -5.28
C LEU A 115 30.46 -9.97 -6.27
N VAL A 116 30.60 -10.20 -7.58
CA VAL A 116 29.98 -9.36 -8.62
C VAL A 116 28.45 -9.51 -8.64
N LEU A 117 27.92 -10.73 -8.55
CA LEU A 117 26.48 -10.96 -8.47
C LEU A 117 25.87 -10.34 -7.21
N GLU A 118 26.56 -10.45 -6.08
CA GLU A 118 26.14 -9.86 -4.80
C GLU A 118 26.20 -8.33 -4.82
N ALA A 119 27.21 -7.72 -5.44
CA ALA A 119 27.29 -6.27 -5.63
C ALA A 119 26.12 -5.74 -6.48
N ILE A 120 25.80 -6.41 -7.59
CA ILE A 120 24.65 -6.07 -8.46
C ILE A 120 23.33 -6.33 -7.71
N GLY A 121 23.28 -7.38 -6.89
CA GLY A 121 22.16 -7.68 -5.99
C GLY A 121 21.93 -6.57 -4.96
N ALA A 122 22.97 -6.13 -4.25
CA ALA A 122 22.91 -5.04 -3.26
C ALA A 122 22.55 -3.69 -3.91
N ALA A 123 23.06 -3.40 -5.11
CA ALA A 123 22.63 -2.24 -5.89
C ALA A 123 21.13 -2.33 -6.26
N SER A 124 20.67 -3.52 -6.67
CA SER A 124 19.25 -3.77 -6.99
C SER A 124 18.33 -3.65 -5.76
N LEU A 125 18.78 -4.11 -4.59
CA LEU A 125 18.11 -3.91 -3.30
C LEU A 125 18.01 -2.42 -2.96
N THR A 126 19.08 -1.66 -3.18
CA THR A 126 19.12 -0.20 -2.91
C THR A 126 18.15 0.55 -3.82
N ILE A 127 18.19 0.29 -5.13
CA ILE A 127 17.29 0.91 -6.13
C ILE A 127 15.83 0.52 -5.87
N GLY A 128 15.56 -0.77 -5.63
CA GLY A 128 14.23 -1.26 -5.32
C GLY A 128 13.71 -0.71 -3.98
N GLY A 129 14.55 -0.65 -2.95
CA GLY A 129 14.24 -0.09 -1.64
C GLY A 129 13.86 1.39 -1.72
N TRP A 130 14.62 2.18 -2.49
CA TRP A 130 14.26 3.58 -2.80
C TRP A 130 12.90 3.68 -3.50
N LEU A 131 12.63 2.83 -4.51
CA LEU A 131 11.32 2.80 -5.17
C LEU A 131 10.19 2.41 -4.20
N GLY A 132 10.45 1.52 -3.24
CA GLY A 132 9.54 1.16 -2.15
C GLY A 132 9.26 2.33 -1.21
N GLY A 133 10.31 3.03 -0.76
CA GLY A 133 10.19 4.26 0.03
C GLY A 133 9.38 5.35 -0.69
N VAL A 134 9.49 5.46 -2.02
CA VAL A 134 8.67 6.37 -2.84
C VAL A 134 7.21 5.87 -2.98
N LEU A 135 6.97 4.56 -3.02
CA LEU A 135 5.59 4.01 -3.02
C LEU A 135 4.84 4.34 -1.73
N VAL A 136 5.52 4.23 -0.59
CA VAL A 136 4.98 4.64 0.72
C VAL A 136 4.83 6.16 0.77
N SER A 137 5.93 6.92 0.63
CA SER A 137 5.93 8.38 0.87
C SER A 137 5.19 9.24 -0.18
N ARG A 138 5.21 8.88 -1.47
CA ARG A 138 4.57 9.68 -2.54
C ARG A 138 3.31 9.05 -3.10
N ASN A 139 3.22 7.72 -3.14
CA ASN A 139 2.02 7.04 -3.61
C ASN A 139 1.09 6.59 -2.46
N GLN A 140 1.45 6.81 -1.19
CA GLN A 140 0.60 6.53 -0.01
C GLN A 140 0.11 5.07 0.06
N VAL A 141 0.92 4.15 -0.47
CA VAL A 141 0.67 2.70 -0.48
C VAL A 141 0.95 2.13 0.90
N SER A 142 0.02 1.30 1.39
CA SER A 142 0.05 0.64 2.70
C SER A 142 0.11 1.60 3.90
N ILE A 143 -0.30 2.87 3.70
CA ILE A 143 -0.55 3.85 4.75
C ILE A 143 -2.04 3.88 5.11
N ASP A 144 -2.32 3.87 6.42
CA ASP A 144 -3.63 4.07 7.04
C ASP A 144 -3.73 5.49 7.59
N HIS A 145 -4.65 6.30 7.06
CA HIS A 145 -4.71 7.74 7.32
C HIS A 145 -5.68 8.15 8.45
N ARG A 146 -6.05 7.20 9.33
CA ARG A 146 -7.00 7.45 10.44
C ARG A 146 -6.55 8.60 11.35
N TYR A 147 -7.47 9.54 11.54
CA TYR A 147 -7.41 10.66 12.47
C TYR A 147 -8.20 10.33 13.75
N ALA A 148 -8.08 11.16 14.79
CA ALA A 148 -8.85 11.00 16.03
C ALA A 148 -10.36 11.13 15.77
N GLY A 149 -11.17 10.22 16.32
CA GLY A 149 -12.63 10.17 16.11
C GLY A 149 -13.11 9.40 14.87
N ALA A 150 -12.22 9.02 13.95
CA ALA A 150 -12.55 8.32 12.71
C ALA A 150 -13.20 6.92 12.86
N GLY A 151 -13.26 6.39 14.09
CA GLY A 151 -13.88 5.10 14.40
C GLY A 151 -13.10 3.89 13.87
N LYS A 152 -13.82 2.78 13.67
CA LYS A 152 -13.33 1.59 12.95
C LYS A 152 -13.68 1.73 11.48
N TRP A 153 -12.73 1.38 10.61
CA TRP A 153 -12.93 1.33 9.16
C TRP A 153 -14.12 0.45 8.76
N LYS A 154 -14.93 0.92 7.80
CA LYS A 154 -16.09 0.23 7.26
C LYS A 154 -16.04 0.28 5.71
N GLU A 155 -16.00 -0.89 5.09
CA GLU A 155 -15.99 -1.09 3.62
C GLU A 155 -17.04 -2.17 3.29
N GLU A 156 -18.05 -1.80 2.50
CA GLU A 156 -19.22 -2.62 2.16
C GLU A 156 -19.31 -2.83 0.65
N ASN A 157 -19.69 -4.03 0.19
CA ASN A 157 -19.95 -4.31 -1.22
C ASN A 157 -21.46 -4.51 -1.39
N VAL A 158 -22.05 -3.83 -2.36
CA VAL A 158 -23.49 -3.89 -2.67
C VAL A 158 -23.65 -4.14 -4.17
N ASP A 159 -24.57 -5.04 -4.52
CA ASP A 159 -24.88 -5.33 -5.91
C ASP A 159 -25.46 -4.12 -6.66
N LYS A 160 -25.44 -4.18 -7.99
CA LYS A 160 -26.02 -3.12 -8.81
C LYS A 160 -27.56 -3.16 -8.64
N PRO A 161 -28.21 -2.08 -8.17
CA PRO A 161 -29.67 -2.02 -8.15
C PRO A 161 -30.23 -2.01 -9.58
N ALA A 162 -31.52 -2.35 -9.72
CA ALA A 162 -32.21 -2.22 -11.00
C ALA A 162 -32.27 -0.75 -11.44
N SER A 163 -32.51 -0.50 -12.73
CA SER A 163 -32.53 0.87 -13.27
C SER A 163 -33.56 1.74 -12.53
N GLY A 164 -33.15 2.91 -12.06
CA GLY A 164 -33.97 3.84 -11.27
C GLY A 164 -34.13 3.51 -9.78
N GLN A 165 -33.69 2.33 -9.31
CA GLN A 165 -33.71 1.99 -7.88
C GLN A 165 -32.46 2.53 -7.16
N PRO A 166 -32.58 2.94 -5.87
CA PRO A 166 -31.43 3.33 -5.07
C PRO A 166 -30.56 2.13 -4.69
N VAL A 167 -29.27 2.39 -4.51
CA VAL A 167 -28.38 1.53 -3.71
C VAL A 167 -28.86 1.59 -2.26
N VAL A 168 -28.93 0.45 -1.59
CA VAL A 168 -29.27 0.36 -0.17
C VAL A 168 -28.02 -0.05 0.61
N VAL A 169 -27.65 0.74 1.61
CA VAL A 169 -26.42 0.56 2.42
C VAL A 169 -26.79 0.54 3.90
N GLY A 170 -26.21 -0.36 4.69
CA GLY A 170 -26.39 -0.32 6.16
C GLY A 170 -25.70 0.90 6.78
N ILE A 171 -26.33 1.58 7.75
CA ILE A 171 -25.74 2.76 8.41
C ILE A 171 -25.32 2.56 9.87
N ASP A 172 -25.46 1.34 10.39
CA ASP A 172 -25.30 1.08 11.83
C ASP A 172 -23.88 1.37 12.37
N GLY A 173 -23.87 2.09 13.49
CA GLY A 173 -22.69 2.57 14.20
C GLY A 173 -21.78 3.49 13.38
N LEU A 174 -22.29 4.23 12.38
CA LEU A 174 -21.59 5.42 11.88
C LEU A 174 -21.95 6.59 12.81
N GLU A 175 -20.99 6.99 13.63
CA GLU A 175 -21.11 8.17 14.49
C GLU A 175 -20.89 9.45 13.67
N THR A 176 -21.22 10.61 14.25
CA THR A 176 -21.03 11.90 13.58
C THR A 176 -19.60 12.10 13.08
N ASN A 177 -19.46 12.63 11.86
CA ASN A 177 -18.22 12.77 11.10
C ASN A 177 -17.55 11.47 10.62
N GLN A 178 -18.10 10.28 10.91
CA GLN A 178 -17.57 9.02 10.38
C GLN A 178 -18.09 8.71 8.96
N MET A 179 -17.29 7.92 8.25
CA MET A 179 -17.48 7.56 6.85
C MET A 179 -17.40 6.04 6.66
N LYS A 180 -18.19 5.52 5.71
CA LYS A 180 -18.11 4.15 5.20
C LYS A 180 -17.86 4.21 3.69
N LEU A 181 -16.93 3.39 3.24
CA LEU A 181 -16.71 3.13 1.82
C LEU A 181 -17.72 2.09 1.32
N VAL A 182 -18.32 2.33 0.16
CA VAL A 182 -19.28 1.44 -0.49
C VAL A 182 -18.85 1.17 -1.92
N HIS A 183 -18.81 -0.10 -2.28
CA HIS A 183 -18.51 -0.58 -3.63
C HIS A 183 -19.82 -0.98 -4.32
N VAL A 184 -20.08 -0.43 -5.51
CA VAL A 184 -21.30 -0.72 -6.29
C VAL A 184 -20.93 -0.88 -7.76
N ALA A 185 -21.06 -2.09 -8.31
CA ALA A 185 -20.79 -2.38 -9.73
C ALA A 185 -19.43 -1.83 -10.26
N GLY A 186 -18.38 -1.87 -9.43
CA GLY A 186 -17.06 -1.33 -9.74
C GLY A 186 -16.87 0.17 -9.49
N LYS A 187 -17.94 0.94 -9.22
CA LYS A 187 -17.84 2.28 -8.62
C LYS A 187 -17.48 2.19 -7.13
N ARG A 188 -16.87 3.26 -6.61
CA ARG A 188 -16.59 3.47 -5.19
C ARG A 188 -17.18 4.80 -4.76
N LEU A 189 -18.06 4.76 -3.76
CA LEU A 189 -18.69 5.94 -3.17
C LEU A 189 -18.50 5.91 -1.64
N VAL A 190 -18.62 7.07 -1.01
CA VAL A 190 -18.62 7.22 0.44
C VAL A 190 -20.05 7.48 0.88
N VAL A 191 -20.46 6.86 2.00
CA VAL A 191 -21.61 7.31 2.78
C VAL A 191 -21.11 7.86 4.11
N ALA A 192 -21.59 9.02 4.52
CA ALA A 192 -21.03 9.78 5.63
C ALA A 192 -22.11 10.36 6.55
N ARG A 193 -21.89 10.28 7.86
CA ARG A 193 -22.81 10.82 8.87
C ARG A 193 -22.46 12.27 9.18
N MET A 194 -23.34 13.19 8.81
CA MET A 194 -23.20 14.61 9.19
C MET A 194 -23.81 14.86 10.57
N ASP A 195 -23.57 16.05 11.14
CA ASP A 195 -24.21 16.51 12.37
C ASP A 195 -25.74 16.51 12.24
N LYS A 196 -26.24 16.76 11.02
CA LYS A 196 -27.65 16.69 10.63
C LYS A 196 -27.78 15.91 9.33
N GLY A 197 -28.31 14.68 9.40
CA GLY A 197 -28.55 13.84 8.23
C GLY A 197 -27.33 13.11 7.68
N TRP A 198 -27.34 12.83 6.38
CA TRP A 198 -26.41 11.95 5.69
C TRP A 198 -25.95 12.55 4.37
N ALA A 199 -24.72 12.24 3.97
CA ALA A 199 -24.18 12.57 2.66
C ALA A 199 -23.73 11.30 1.92
N ALA A 200 -23.78 11.34 0.60
CA ALA A 200 -23.16 10.34 -0.26
C ALA A 200 -22.45 11.02 -1.44
N PHE A 201 -21.23 10.57 -1.76
CA PHE A 201 -20.38 11.20 -2.77
C PHE A 201 -19.34 10.23 -3.35
N ASP A 202 -18.74 10.55 -4.49
CA ASP A 202 -17.68 9.72 -5.09
C ASP A 202 -16.44 9.62 -4.19
N ASP A 203 -15.89 8.41 -4.01
CA ASP A 203 -14.70 8.18 -3.18
C ASP A 203 -13.41 8.75 -3.80
N ARG A 204 -13.38 9.02 -5.10
CA ARG A 204 -12.16 9.48 -5.78
C ARG A 204 -12.05 11.00 -5.78
N CYS A 205 -11.13 11.53 -4.97
CA CYS A 205 -10.67 12.91 -5.04
C CYS A 205 -10.19 13.27 -6.46
N THR A 206 -10.78 14.30 -7.07
CA THR A 206 -10.52 14.73 -8.46
C THR A 206 -9.06 15.10 -8.76
N HIS A 207 -8.26 15.51 -7.76
CA HIS A 207 -6.87 15.90 -7.99
C HIS A 207 -5.99 14.76 -8.54
N LYS A 208 -6.04 13.57 -7.91
CA LYS A 208 -5.18 12.39 -8.24
C LYS A 208 -5.82 11.02 -7.99
N GLY A 209 -7.11 10.96 -7.63
CA GLY A 209 -7.84 9.71 -7.40
C GLY A 209 -7.65 9.09 -6.01
N GLY A 210 -7.18 9.84 -5.02
CA GLY A 210 -7.09 9.39 -3.62
C GLY A 210 -8.46 9.15 -3.00
N SER A 211 -8.57 8.11 -2.17
CA SER A 211 -9.82 7.73 -1.47
C SER A 211 -10.19 8.79 -0.44
N LEU A 212 -11.43 9.28 -0.50
CA LEU A 212 -12.01 10.21 0.46
C LEU A 212 -12.55 9.49 1.70
N ALA A 213 -12.94 8.22 1.60
CA ALA A 213 -13.28 7.40 2.77
C ALA A 213 -12.04 7.14 3.68
N ASP A 214 -10.84 7.05 3.08
CA ASP A 214 -9.54 7.00 3.78
C ASP A 214 -9.13 8.41 4.30
N GLY A 215 -9.94 9.44 4.07
CA GLY A 215 -9.72 10.83 4.47
C GLY A 215 -10.41 11.23 5.79
N ALA A 216 -10.42 12.53 6.08
CA ALA A 216 -11.08 13.10 7.26
C ALA A 216 -12.34 13.89 6.88
N MET A 217 -13.41 13.81 7.68
CA MET A 217 -14.59 14.68 7.52
C MET A 217 -14.81 15.51 8.79
N ILE A 218 -15.05 16.80 8.63
CA ILE A 218 -15.34 17.75 9.72
C ILE A 218 -16.37 18.76 9.19
N CYS A 219 -17.46 19.01 9.95
CA CYS A 219 -18.46 20.04 9.67
C CYS A 219 -19.00 20.05 8.22
N GLY A 220 -19.22 18.86 7.64
CA GLY A 220 -19.72 18.72 6.26
C GLY A 220 -18.69 18.98 5.16
N SER A 221 -17.38 19.05 5.47
CA SER A 221 -16.32 19.01 4.47
C SER A 221 -15.42 17.79 4.64
N VAL A 222 -15.08 17.13 3.53
CA VAL A 222 -14.18 15.96 3.47
C VAL A 222 -12.83 16.35 2.88
N GLN A 223 -11.75 15.99 3.58
CA GLN A 223 -10.36 16.21 3.19
C GLN A 223 -9.72 14.94 2.65
N CYS A 224 -9.19 15.01 1.43
CA CYS A 224 -8.37 13.98 0.80
C CYS A 224 -7.02 13.83 1.51
N PRO A 225 -6.65 12.62 1.97
CA PRO A 225 -5.48 12.42 2.83
C PRO A 225 -4.13 12.49 2.10
N TRP A 226 -4.13 12.52 0.75
CA TRP A 226 -2.88 12.54 -0.03
C TRP A 226 -2.27 13.94 -0.21
N HIS A 227 -3.12 14.95 -0.40
CA HIS A 227 -2.70 16.31 -0.78
C HIS A 227 -3.53 17.41 -0.09
N GLY A 228 -4.36 17.05 0.89
CA GLY A 228 -5.13 18.01 1.70
C GLY A 228 -6.35 18.63 1.01
N SER A 229 -6.69 18.27 -0.24
CA SER A 229 -7.83 18.85 -0.97
C SER A 229 -9.16 18.60 -0.28
N GLN A 230 -9.96 19.65 -0.12
CA GLN A 230 -11.20 19.65 0.65
C GLN A 230 -12.40 19.85 -0.26
N PHE A 231 -13.47 19.11 -0.01
CA PHE A 231 -14.73 19.18 -0.74
C PHE A 231 -15.91 19.35 0.21
N ASP A 232 -16.95 20.02 -0.25
CA ASP A 232 -18.26 20.09 0.40
C ASP A 232 -19.03 18.77 0.18
N VAL A 233 -19.49 18.09 1.22
CA VAL A 233 -20.11 16.75 1.04
C VAL A 233 -21.56 16.80 0.53
N ALA A 234 -22.20 17.97 0.54
CA ALA A 234 -23.55 18.17 0.04
C ALA A 234 -23.56 18.63 -1.43
N THR A 235 -22.73 19.63 -1.75
CA THR A 235 -22.65 20.25 -3.10
C THR A 235 -21.52 19.71 -3.97
N GLY A 236 -20.57 18.96 -3.40
CA GLY A 236 -19.38 18.45 -4.10
C GLY A 236 -18.30 19.49 -4.39
N SER A 237 -18.58 20.78 -4.11
CA SER A 237 -17.74 21.91 -4.46
C SER A 237 -16.36 21.87 -3.77
N VAL A 238 -15.33 22.30 -4.48
CA VAL A 238 -13.96 22.40 -3.92
C VAL A 238 -13.92 23.53 -2.90
N LYS A 239 -13.59 23.20 -1.64
CA LYS A 239 -13.34 24.16 -0.55
C LYS A 239 -11.87 24.53 -0.47
N SER A 240 -10.96 23.61 -0.80
CA SER A 240 -9.52 23.86 -0.85
C SER A 240 -8.81 22.94 -1.85
N GLY A 241 -7.80 23.48 -2.55
CA GLY A 241 -7.03 22.79 -3.57
C GLY A 241 -6.04 21.74 -3.01
N PRO A 242 -5.14 21.16 -3.82
CA PRO A 242 -4.89 21.40 -5.25
C PRO A 242 -5.94 20.82 -6.24
N ALA A 243 -7.03 20.19 -5.77
CA ALA A 243 -8.18 19.89 -6.63
C ALA A 243 -8.74 21.15 -7.30
N ARG A 244 -9.32 21.01 -8.50
CA ARG A 244 -9.97 22.10 -9.27
C ARG A 244 -11.38 21.76 -9.75
N GLU A 245 -11.75 20.48 -9.70
CA GLU A 245 -13.04 19.95 -10.15
C GLU A 245 -13.81 19.42 -8.94
N SER A 246 -15.12 19.67 -8.89
CA SER A 246 -16.02 19.13 -7.86
C SER A 246 -16.10 17.61 -7.91
N ILE A 247 -16.29 16.96 -6.75
CA ILE A 247 -16.72 15.55 -6.71
C ILE A 247 -18.22 15.44 -7.01
N LYS A 248 -18.67 14.30 -7.56
CA LYS A 248 -20.11 14.04 -7.67
C LYS A 248 -20.68 13.72 -6.28
N THR A 249 -21.75 14.42 -5.90
CA THR A 249 -22.62 14.05 -4.77
C THR A 249 -23.85 13.30 -5.27
N TYR A 250 -24.47 12.55 -4.37
CA TYR A 250 -25.60 11.66 -4.63
C TYR A 250 -26.72 11.96 -3.63
N ARG A 251 -27.98 11.93 -4.07
CA ARG A 251 -29.13 12.00 -3.15
C ARG A 251 -29.03 10.83 -2.18
N ALA A 252 -29.18 11.11 -0.89
CA ALA A 252 -29.02 10.14 0.19
C ALA A 252 -30.15 10.29 1.22
N GLU A 253 -30.96 9.26 1.43
CA GLU A 253 -32.14 9.33 2.32
C GLU A 253 -32.18 8.17 3.33
N PRO A 254 -32.26 8.46 4.64
CA PRO A 254 -32.32 7.43 5.67
C PRO A 254 -33.67 6.72 5.67
N SER A 255 -33.64 5.42 5.92
CA SER A 255 -34.78 4.50 5.86
C SER A 255 -34.64 3.47 6.98
N GLY A 256 -34.79 3.92 8.23
CA GLY A 256 -34.47 3.12 9.42
C GLY A 256 -32.95 2.92 9.55
N HIS A 257 -32.52 1.66 9.63
CA HIS A 257 -31.10 1.24 9.73
C HIS A 257 -30.34 1.26 8.39
N GLN A 258 -30.97 1.78 7.33
CA GLN A 258 -30.43 1.81 5.97
C GLN A 258 -30.39 3.24 5.40
N LEU A 259 -29.49 3.47 4.45
CA LEU A 259 -29.43 4.66 3.62
C LEU A 259 -29.69 4.28 2.16
N LYS A 260 -30.63 4.98 1.52
CA LYS A 260 -30.94 4.87 0.09
C LYS A 260 -30.13 5.91 -0.67
N VAL A 261 -29.37 5.51 -1.69
CA VAL A 261 -28.48 6.39 -2.47
C VAL A 261 -28.76 6.24 -3.98
N TRP A 262 -29.00 7.35 -4.68
CA TRP A 262 -29.30 7.38 -6.13
C TRP A 262 -28.08 7.85 -6.93
N LEU A 263 -27.67 7.07 -7.96
CA LEU A 263 -26.37 7.18 -8.67
C LEU A 263 -26.40 7.90 -10.03
#